data_AF-A0A416PEC5-F1
#
_entry.id   AF-A0A416PEC5-F1
#
_cell.length_a   1.000
_cell.length_b   1.000
_cell.length_c   1.000
_cell.angle_alpha   90.00
_cell.angle_beta   90.00
_cell.angle_gamma   90.00
#
_symmetry.space_group_name_H-M   'P 1'
#
loop_
_entity.id
_entity.type
_entity.pdbx_description
1 polymer ?
#
loop_
_entity_poly.entity_id
_entity_poly.type
_entity_poly.pdbx_seq_one_letter_code
_entity_poly.pdbx_strand_id
1 'polypeptide(L)'
;MLKLERTSVMNLENAMRGARNPMNSWGRMDSFYDENGEYKLGPNDLDLAKRLRKAGSDHRKFLRQVFVSVDVTAPLYWWKEYDTYKVATVANSTSTMHKIASKPFSMDDFSCDHMTAGTRAFMETVIAKLEEIRLRYLETKNKDDWYDMIQLLPSSYNQMRTCSFNYETLINIYYARKDHKLAEWHTFCDWIKTLPYGEELIIGEGK
;
A
#
# COMPACT_ATOMS: atom_id res chain seq x y z
N MET A 1 7.41 -11.51 2.84
CA MET A 1 7.85 -10.09 2.83
C MET A 1 7.02 -9.26 1.86
N LEU A 2 6.48 -8.13 2.33
CA LEU A 2 5.63 -7.21 1.58
C LEU A 2 6.40 -6.51 0.43
N LYS A 3 5.78 -6.39 -0.75
CA LYS A 3 6.37 -5.69 -1.90
C LYS A 3 5.49 -4.50 -2.30
N LEU A 4 6.13 -3.37 -2.59
CA LEU A 4 5.48 -2.16 -3.10
C LEU A 4 6.15 -1.74 -4.40
N GLU A 5 5.37 -1.62 -5.46
CA GLU A 5 5.84 -1.41 -6.82
C GLU A 5 4.98 -0.36 -7.54
N ARG A 6 5.50 0.21 -8.64
CA ARG A 6 4.77 1.16 -9.50
C ARG A 6 4.12 2.31 -8.72
N THR A 7 4.85 2.87 -7.75
CA THR A 7 4.37 4.00 -6.96
C THR A 7 4.29 5.26 -7.83
N SER A 8 3.18 5.99 -7.71
CA SER A 8 2.98 7.30 -8.33
C SER A 8 2.34 8.26 -7.35
N VAL A 9 2.90 9.45 -7.24
CA VAL A 9 2.34 10.58 -6.46
C VAL A 9 1.90 11.66 -7.41
N MET A 10 0.67 12.13 -7.23
CA MET A 10 -0.01 13.01 -8.18
C MET A 10 -0.59 14.22 -7.48
N ASN A 11 -0.79 15.29 -8.26
CA ASN A 11 -1.58 16.46 -7.89
C ASN A 11 -0.98 17.37 -6.79
N LEU A 12 0.35 17.30 -6.57
CA LEU A 12 1.06 18.20 -5.66
C LEU A 12 0.90 19.69 -6.02
N GLU A 13 0.96 20.02 -7.32
CA GLU A 13 0.80 21.40 -7.79
C GLU A 13 -0.54 22.00 -7.40
N ASN A 14 -1.65 21.33 -7.75
CA ASN A 14 -2.98 21.82 -7.42
C ASN A 14 -3.22 21.84 -5.91
N ALA A 15 -2.69 20.87 -5.16
CA ALA A 15 -2.78 20.85 -3.71
C ALA A 15 -2.11 22.10 -3.11
N MET A 16 -0.91 22.46 -3.56
CA MET A 16 -0.20 23.65 -3.10
C MET A 16 -0.86 24.96 -3.55
N ARG A 17 -1.30 25.03 -4.80
CA ARG A 17 -2.08 26.18 -5.30
C ARG A 17 -3.34 26.39 -4.45
N GLY A 18 -4.04 25.31 -4.12
CA GLY A 18 -5.21 25.33 -3.23
C GLY A 18 -4.88 25.75 -1.79
N ALA A 19 -3.74 25.33 -1.26
CA ALA A 19 -3.26 25.73 0.07
C ALA A 19 -3.04 27.25 0.20
N ARG A 20 -2.79 27.94 -0.91
CA ARG A 20 -2.56 29.40 -0.95
C ARG A 20 -3.81 30.25 -1.07
N ASN A 21 -4.95 29.65 -1.43
CA ASN A 21 -6.23 30.35 -1.64
C ASN A 21 -6.68 31.19 -0.43
N PRO A 22 -6.65 30.71 0.83
CA PRO A 22 -7.20 31.46 1.96
C PRO A 22 -6.56 32.84 2.18
N MET A 23 -5.31 33.01 1.77
CA MET A 23 -4.54 34.25 1.92
C MET A 23 -4.27 34.96 0.58
N ASN A 24 -4.90 34.51 -0.52
CA ASN A 24 -4.66 35.03 -1.87
C ASN A 24 -3.17 35.14 -2.23
N SER A 25 -2.37 34.18 -1.74
CA SER A 25 -0.90 34.28 -1.70
C SER A 25 -0.21 33.59 -2.88
N TRP A 26 -0.88 33.50 -4.03
CA TRP A 26 -0.40 32.78 -5.22
C TRP A 26 0.92 33.32 -5.75
N GLY A 27 1.15 34.64 -5.68
CA GLY A 27 2.40 35.27 -6.11
C GLY A 27 3.63 34.93 -5.27
N ARG A 28 3.47 34.16 -4.17
CA ARG A 28 4.58 33.63 -3.35
C ARG A 28 4.91 32.16 -3.65
N MET A 29 4.28 31.58 -4.68
CA MET A 29 4.55 30.22 -5.14
C MET A 29 5.90 30.19 -5.85
N ASP A 30 6.74 29.22 -5.50
CA ASP A 30 8.11 29.07 -5.99
C ASP A 30 8.46 27.62 -6.38
N SER A 31 7.46 26.73 -6.34
CA SER A 31 7.55 25.39 -6.90
C SER A 31 7.60 25.40 -8.43
N PHE A 32 8.21 24.37 -8.99
CA PHE A 32 8.45 24.26 -10.43
C PHE A 32 8.47 22.79 -10.87
N TYR A 33 8.38 22.56 -12.18
CA TYR A 33 8.67 21.25 -12.78
C TYR A 33 10.15 21.18 -13.15
N ASP A 34 10.83 20.11 -12.75
CA ASP A 34 12.23 19.87 -13.14
C ASP A 34 12.36 19.34 -14.58
N GLU A 35 13.58 19.05 -15.01
CA GLU A 35 13.88 18.53 -16.35
C GLU A 35 13.24 17.17 -16.66
N ASN A 36 12.88 16.41 -15.63
CA ASN A 36 12.22 15.11 -15.75
C ASN A 36 10.68 15.25 -15.72
N GLY A 37 10.16 16.47 -15.60
CA GLY A 37 8.73 16.73 -15.46
C GLY A 37 8.19 16.38 -14.07
N GLU A 38 9.05 16.27 -13.06
CA GLU A 38 8.62 16.08 -11.67
C GLU A 38 8.36 17.42 -11.00
N TYR A 39 7.23 17.53 -10.31
CA TYR A 39 6.88 18.74 -9.58
C TYR A 39 7.66 18.83 -8.26
N LYS A 40 8.51 19.85 -8.12
CA LYS A 40 9.34 20.12 -6.94
C LYS A 40 8.80 21.32 -6.17
N LEU A 41 8.60 21.13 -4.87
CA LEU A 41 8.27 22.20 -3.92
C LEU A 41 9.46 23.14 -3.74
N GLY A 42 9.26 24.40 -4.08
CA GLY A 42 10.20 25.47 -3.77
C GLY A 42 10.24 25.76 -2.25
N PRO A 43 11.27 26.47 -1.76
CA PRO A 43 11.43 26.75 -0.34
C PRO A 43 10.21 27.38 0.34
N ASN A 44 9.55 28.36 -0.30
CA ASN A 44 8.37 29.04 0.26
C ASN A 44 7.16 28.12 0.31
N ASP A 45 6.94 27.34 -0.74
CA ASP A 45 5.88 26.34 -0.80
C ASP A 45 6.08 25.23 0.23
N LEU A 46 7.29 24.71 0.37
CA LEU A 46 7.62 23.68 1.35
C LEU A 46 7.48 24.19 2.79
N ASP A 47 7.93 25.41 3.08
CA ASP A 47 7.72 26.05 4.40
C ASP A 47 6.23 26.16 4.73
N LEU A 48 5.43 26.66 3.79
CA LEU A 48 3.98 26.75 3.96
C LEU A 48 3.36 25.37 4.21
N ALA A 49 3.72 24.37 3.39
CA ALA A 49 3.23 23.01 3.52
C ALA A 49 3.55 22.41 4.90
N LYS A 50 4.79 22.59 5.38
CA LYS A 50 5.24 22.16 6.72
C LYS A 50 4.45 22.85 7.84
N ARG A 51 4.26 24.18 7.76
CA ARG A 51 3.49 24.92 8.76
C ARG A 51 2.03 24.47 8.82
N LEU A 52 1.38 24.30 7.66
CA LEU A 52 0.00 23.81 7.58
C LEU A 52 -0.12 22.38 8.11
N ARG A 53 0.83 21.50 7.76
CA ARG A 53 0.94 20.13 8.28
C ARG A 53 1.00 20.11 9.81
N LYS A 54 1.85 20.94 10.41
CA LYS A 54 2.02 21.07 11.88
C LYS A 54 0.82 21.69 12.58
N ALA A 55 0.09 22.58 11.91
CA ALA A 55 -1.07 23.27 12.48
C ALA A 55 -2.30 22.35 12.72
N GLY A 56 -2.31 21.13 12.19
CA GLY A 56 -3.34 20.13 12.46
C GLY A 56 -4.25 19.82 11.27
N SER A 57 -5.20 18.90 11.47
CA SER A 57 -6.06 18.34 10.41
C SER A 57 -6.86 19.39 9.63
N ASP A 58 -7.31 20.45 10.30
CA ASP A 58 -8.15 21.49 9.70
C ASP A 58 -7.36 22.40 8.75
N HIS A 59 -6.05 22.52 9.01
CA HIS A 59 -5.13 23.35 8.24
C HIS A 59 -4.45 22.56 7.12
N ARG A 60 -4.19 21.27 7.31
CA ARG A 60 -3.51 20.42 6.34
C ARG A 60 -4.43 19.72 5.33
N LYS A 61 -5.69 20.17 5.20
CA LYS A 61 -6.68 19.62 4.25
C LYS A 61 -6.21 19.56 2.79
N PHE A 62 -5.20 20.34 2.41
CA PHE A 62 -4.56 20.24 1.08
C PHE A 62 -3.89 18.88 0.84
N LEU A 63 -3.41 18.19 1.89
CA LEU A 63 -2.83 16.84 1.78
C LEU A 63 -3.85 15.77 1.38
N ARG A 64 -5.15 16.03 1.56
CA ARG A 64 -6.23 15.17 1.05
C ARG A 64 -6.31 15.19 -0.49
N GLN A 65 -5.67 16.17 -1.13
CA GLN A 65 -5.65 16.36 -2.57
C GLN A 65 -4.36 15.83 -3.22
N VAL A 66 -3.38 15.35 -2.43
CA VAL A 66 -2.16 14.71 -2.94
C VAL A 66 -2.44 13.22 -3.02
N PHE A 67 -2.59 12.69 -4.23
CA PHE A 67 -3.00 11.30 -4.46
C PHE A 67 -1.80 10.39 -4.61
N VAL A 68 -1.92 9.16 -4.12
CA VAL A 68 -0.90 8.11 -4.27
C VAL A 68 -1.55 6.88 -4.87
N SER A 69 -0.90 6.30 -5.87
CA SER A 69 -1.23 4.98 -6.41
C SER A 69 -0.02 4.07 -6.27
N VAL A 70 -0.22 2.82 -5.87
CA VAL A 70 0.86 1.83 -5.71
C VAL A 70 0.31 0.42 -5.87
N ASP A 71 1.10 -0.47 -6.48
CA ASP A 71 0.85 -1.90 -6.47
C ASP A 71 1.47 -2.50 -5.22
N VAL A 72 0.65 -3.11 -4.36
CA VAL A 72 1.10 -3.76 -3.13
C VAL A 72 0.87 -5.26 -3.25
N THR A 73 1.91 -6.05 -3.04
CA THR A 73 1.81 -7.50 -2.89
C THR A 73 2.03 -7.86 -1.43
N ALA A 74 1.00 -8.40 -0.80
CA ALA A 74 0.97 -8.68 0.64
C ALA A 74 0.18 -9.96 0.95
N PRO A 75 0.46 -10.60 2.10
CA PRO A 75 -0.30 -11.76 2.55
C PRO A 75 -1.74 -11.39 2.94
N LEU A 76 -2.69 -12.31 2.78
CA LEU A 76 -4.11 -12.08 3.11
C LEU A 76 -4.33 -11.63 4.56
N TYR A 77 -3.50 -12.07 5.52
CA TYR A 77 -3.62 -11.59 6.91
C TYR A 77 -3.32 -10.09 7.05
N TRP A 78 -2.38 -9.54 6.27
CA TRP A 78 -2.08 -8.12 6.26
C TRP A 78 -3.23 -7.33 5.60
N TRP A 79 -3.79 -7.87 4.51
CA TRP A 79 -4.96 -7.28 3.84
C TRP A 79 -6.18 -7.13 4.75
N LYS A 80 -6.39 -8.06 5.70
CA LYS A 80 -7.47 -7.95 6.70
C LYS A 80 -7.31 -6.70 7.56
N GLU A 81 -6.09 -6.35 7.93
CA GLU A 81 -5.80 -5.15 8.73
C GLU A 81 -5.84 -3.88 7.87
N TYR A 82 -5.32 -3.94 6.65
CA TYR A 82 -5.41 -2.86 5.67
C TYR A 82 -6.86 -2.44 5.41
N ASP A 83 -7.77 -3.42 5.34
CA ASP A 83 -9.18 -3.21 5.07
C ASP A 83 -9.90 -2.33 6.12
N THR A 84 -9.28 -2.04 7.27
CA THR A 84 -9.78 -1.04 8.24
C THR A 84 -9.79 0.39 7.68
N TYR A 85 -8.97 0.69 6.67
CA TYR A 85 -8.83 2.04 6.09
C TYR A 85 -9.74 2.30 4.88
N LYS A 86 -10.66 1.37 4.54
CA LYS A 86 -11.51 1.37 3.33
C LYS A 86 -12.25 2.67 3.02
N VAL A 87 -12.67 3.45 4.03
CA VAL A 87 -13.38 4.72 3.82
C VAL A 87 -12.52 5.72 3.03
N ALA A 88 -11.19 5.60 3.14
CA ALA A 88 -10.24 6.54 2.56
C ALA A 88 -9.23 5.88 1.60
N THR A 89 -9.50 4.63 1.20
CA THR A 89 -8.66 3.87 0.27
C THR A 89 -9.49 3.12 -0.75
N VAL A 90 -9.01 3.03 -1.98
CA VAL A 90 -9.58 2.14 -3.01
C VAL A 90 -8.56 1.06 -3.31
N ALA A 91 -9.00 -0.18 -3.56
CA ALA A 91 -8.11 -1.27 -3.95
C ALA A 91 -8.73 -2.15 -5.04
N ASN A 92 -7.95 -2.42 -6.08
CA ASN A 92 -8.30 -3.37 -7.14
C ASN A 92 -7.39 -4.60 -7.02
N SER A 93 -7.98 -5.75 -6.72
CA SER A 93 -7.24 -7.00 -6.48
C SER A 93 -7.25 -7.91 -7.69
N THR A 94 -6.20 -8.72 -7.82
CA THR A 94 -6.26 -9.89 -8.70
C THR A 94 -7.27 -10.90 -8.12
N SER A 95 -8.30 -11.27 -8.88
CA SER A 95 -9.34 -12.17 -8.38
C SER A 95 -8.79 -13.57 -8.09
N THR A 96 -8.69 -13.92 -6.81
CA THR A 96 -8.37 -15.29 -6.37
C THR A 96 -9.38 -16.27 -6.97
N MET A 97 -10.67 -15.93 -6.95
CA MET A 97 -11.76 -16.76 -7.44
C MET A 97 -11.58 -17.18 -8.91
N HIS A 98 -11.05 -16.28 -9.74
CA HIS A 98 -10.85 -16.54 -11.17
C HIS A 98 -9.45 -17.06 -11.51
N LYS A 99 -8.45 -16.79 -10.68
CA LYS A 99 -7.03 -17.03 -11.02
C LYS A 99 -6.33 -18.05 -10.13
N ILE A 100 -6.96 -18.57 -9.07
CA ILE A 100 -6.33 -19.53 -8.15
C ILE A 100 -5.76 -20.77 -8.85
N ALA A 101 -6.41 -21.27 -9.91
CA ALA A 101 -5.94 -22.43 -10.65
C ALA A 101 -5.01 -22.10 -11.84
N SER A 102 -4.75 -20.82 -12.10
CA SER A 102 -4.11 -20.35 -13.34
C SER A 102 -2.61 -20.63 -13.42
N LYS A 103 -1.95 -20.87 -12.28
CA LYS A 103 -0.54 -21.24 -12.21
C LYS A 103 -0.33 -22.29 -11.11
N PRO A 104 0.76 -23.07 -11.16
CA PRO A 104 1.14 -23.97 -10.06
C PRO A 104 1.32 -23.23 -8.73
N PHE A 105 0.94 -23.90 -7.64
CA PHE A 105 1.25 -23.42 -6.29
C PHE A 105 2.72 -23.67 -5.95
N SER A 106 3.34 -22.69 -5.30
CA SER A 106 4.73 -22.75 -4.86
C SER A 106 4.92 -22.04 -3.52
N MET A 107 6.02 -22.31 -2.82
CA MET A 107 6.34 -21.61 -1.56
C MET A 107 6.42 -20.09 -1.73
N ASP A 108 6.85 -19.61 -2.90
CA ASP A 108 7.01 -18.18 -3.18
C ASP A 108 5.66 -17.42 -3.25
N ASP A 109 4.56 -18.16 -3.39
CA ASP A 109 3.22 -17.60 -3.33
C ASP A 109 2.78 -17.23 -1.92
N PHE A 110 3.55 -17.59 -0.89
CA PHE A 110 3.19 -17.42 0.51
C PHE A 110 4.27 -16.65 1.27
N SER A 111 3.85 -15.79 2.20
CA SER A 111 4.74 -15.19 3.18
C SER A 111 5.09 -16.21 4.27
N CYS A 112 6.25 -16.86 4.11
CA CYS A 112 6.77 -17.92 4.98
C CYS A 112 8.09 -17.52 5.68
N ASP A 113 8.51 -16.26 5.59
CA ASP A 113 9.82 -15.76 6.03
C ASP A 113 10.05 -15.86 7.56
N HIS A 114 8.98 -15.94 8.34
CA HIS A 114 9.06 -16.08 9.80
C HIS A 114 8.70 -17.48 10.31
N MET A 115 8.44 -18.45 9.42
CA MET A 115 8.10 -19.82 9.84
C MET A 115 9.34 -20.55 10.39
N THR A 116 9.14 -21.30 11.48
CA THR A 116 10.16 -22.25 11.96
C THR A 116 10.39 -23.35 10.93
N ALA A 117 11.53 -24.05 11.00
CA ALA A 117 11.84 -25.14 10.07
C ALA A 117 10.75 -26.24 10.05
N GLY A 118 10.21 -26.63 11.21
CA GLY A 118 9.14 -27.61 11.31
C GLY A 118 7.82 -27.13 10.70
N THR A 119 7.43 -25.88 10.96
CA THR A 119 6.24 -25.27 10.34
C THR A 119 6.39 -25.16 8.83
N ARG A 120 7.58 -24.78 8.35
CA ARG A 120 7.87 -24.68 6.92
C ARG A 120 7.77 -26.03 6.22
N ALA A 121 8.32 -27.10 6.81
CA ALA A 121 8.18 -28.45 6.28
C ALA A 121 6.71 -28.90 6.20
N PHE A 122 5.89 -28.57 7.21
CA PHE A 122 4.46 -28.84 7.15
C PHE A 122 3.76 -28.02 6.05
N MET A 123 4.12 -26.74 5.90
CA MET A 123 3.58 -25.88 4.85
C MET A 123 3.83 -26.44 3.44
N GLU A 124 4.99 -27.06 3.20
CA GLU A 124 5.27 -27.74 1.92
C GLU A 124 4.25 -28.85 1.62
N THR A 125 3.79 -29.58 2.63
CA THR A 125 2.73 -30.60 2.46
C THR A 125 1.38 -29.98 2.11
N VAL A 126 1.05 -28.82 2.68
CA VAL A 126 -0.18 -28.07 2.35
C VAL A 126 -0.15 -27.59 0.91
N ILE A 127 1.00 -27.06 0.46
CA ILE A 127 1.19 -26.59 -0.92
C ILE A 127 1.13 -27.76 -1.91
N ALA A 128 1.77 -28.88 -1.60
CA ALA A 128 1.69 -30.09 -2.42
C ALA A 128 0.23 -30.56 -2.56
N LYS A 129 -0.56 -30.49 -1.47
CA LYS A 129 -1.98 -30.84 -1.52
C LYS A 129 -2.80 -29.86 -2.36
N LEU A 130 -2.56 -28.56 -2.22
CA LEU A 130 -3.19 -27.53 -3.06
C LEU A 130 -2.91 -27.77 -4.54
N GLU A 131 -1.68 -28.13 -4.89
CA GLU A 131 -1.28 -28.42 -6.27
C GLU A 131 -1.92 -29.71 -6.81
N GLU A 132 -1.98 -30.77 -6.01
CA GLU A 132 -2.71 -32.00 -6.34
C GLU A 132 -4.19 -31.71 -6.67
N ILE A 133 -4.86 -30.91 -5.82
CA ILE A 133 -6.25 -30.49 -6.03
C ILE A 133 -6.36 -29.63 -7.31
N ARG A 134 -5.42 -28.71 -7.52
CA ARG A 134 -5.39 -27.85 -8.71
C ARG A 134 -5.32 -28.66 -10.00
N LEU A 135 -4.48 -29.69 -10.04
CA LEU A 135 -4.34 -30.57 -11.21
C LEU A 135 -5.64 -31.34 -11.47
N ARG A 136 -6.27 -31.91 -10.44
CA ARG A 136 -7.60 -32.54 -10.57
C ARG A 136 -8.64 -31.57 -11.09
N TYR A 137 -8.69 -30.36 -10.55
CA TYR A 137 -9.61 -29.32 -11.02
C TYR A 137 -9.35 -28.97 -12.50
N LEU A 138 -8.09 -28.90 -12.93
CA LEU A 138 -7.79 -28.60 -14.33
C LEU A 138 -8.28 -29.67 -15.30
N GLU A 139 -8.26 -30.94 -14.88
CA GLU A 139 -8.74 -32.08 -15.64
C GLU A 139 -10.29 -32.17 -15.64
N THR A 140 -10.90 -32.10 -14.45
CA THR A 140 -12.34 -32.39 -14.28
C THR A 140 -13.24 -31.17 -14.35
N LYS A 141 -12.70 -29.98 -14.07
CA LYS A 141 -13.44 -28.74 -13.78
C LYS A 141 -14.48 -28.90 -12.66
N ASN A 142 -14.29 -29.87 -11.76
CA ASN A 142 -15.21 -30.10 -10.65
C ASN A 142 -15.23 -28.89 -9.70
N LYS A 143 -16.43 -28.40 -9.39
CA LYS A 143 -16.62 -27.28 -8.47
C LYS A 143 -16.13 -27.59 -7.05
N ASP A 144 -16.18 -28.84 -6.64
CA ASP A 144 -15.74 -29.27 -5.31
C ASP A 144 -14.22 -29.11 -5.14
N ASP A 145 -13.42 -29.56 -6.11
CA ASP A 145 -11.96 -29.34 -6.11
C ASP A 145 -11.62 -27.83 -6.11
N TRP A 146 -12.44 -27.01 -6.79
CA TRP A 146 -12.29 -25.56 -6.73
C TRP A 146 -12.57 -24.98 -5.33
N TYR A 147 -13.62 -25.44 -4.66
CA TYR A 147 -13.90 -25.05 -3.27
C TYR A 147 -12.80 -25.51 -2.32
N ASP A 148 -12.29 -26.73 -2.49
CA ASP A 148 -11.18 -27.25 -1.68
C ASP A 148 -9.96 -26.33 -1.76
N MET A 149 -9.56 -25.89 -2.96
CA MET A 149 -8.46 -24.93 -3.11
C MET A 149 -8.73 -23.62 -2.37
N ILE A 150 -9.95 -23.08 -2.47
CA ILE A 150 -10.31 -21.79 -1.85
C ILE A 150 -10.34 -21.89 -0.34
N GLN A 151 -10.92 -22.95 0.21
CA GLN A 151 -11.08 -23.13 1.66
C GLN A 151 -9.79 -23.56 2.35
N LEU A 152 -8.92 -24.31 1.65
CA LEU A 152 -7.62 -24.72 2.16
C LEU A 152 -6.58 -23.60 2.09
N LEU A 153 -6.77 -22.57 1.26
CA LEU A 153 -5.78 -21.52 0.98
C LEU A 153 -5.32 -20.81 2.27
N PRO A 154 -4.03 -20.94 2.65
CA PRO A 154 -3.50 -20.27 3.83
C PRO A 154 -3.58 -18.74 3.76
N SER A 155 -3.79 -18.09 4.91
CA SER A 155 -3.83 -16.62 5.00
C SER A 155 -2.49 -15.96 4.69
N SER A 156 -1.39 -16.73 4.63
CA SER A 156 -0.08 -16.27 4.18
C SER A 156 0.01 -16.09 2.66
N TYR A 157 -1.02 -16.49 1.89
CA TYR A 157 -1.04 -16.33 0.44
C TYR A 157 -0.90 -14.86 0.04
N ASN A 158 0.06 -14.56 -0.83
CA ASN A 158 0.36 -13.23 -1.30
C ASN A 158 -0.61 -12.85 -2.43
N GLN A 159 -1.24 -11.69 -2.27
CA GLN A 159 -2.11 -11.11 -3.29
C GLN A 159 -1.64 -9.70 -3.64
N MET A 160 -1.51 -9.44 -4.93
CA MET A 160 -1.28 -8.10 -5.44
C MET A 160 -2.60 -7.33 -5.54
N ARG A 161 -2.60 -6.09 -5.04
CA ARG A 161 -3.67 -5.11 -5.25
C ARG A 161 -3.08 -3.76 -5.62
N THR A 162 -3.69 -3.08 -6.59
CA THR A 162 -3.42 -1.66 -6.84
C THR A 162 -4.23 -0.84 -5.86
N CYS A 163 -3.56 -0.03 -5.04
CA CYS A 163 -4.17 0.76 -3.98
C CYS A 163 -4.05 2.26 -4.25
N SER A 164 -5.12 3.00 -3.96
CA SER A 164 -5.14 4.46 -4.02
C SER A 164 -5.30 5.08 -2.63
N PHE A 165 -4.51 6.10 -2.33
CA PHE A 165 -4.50 6.86 -1.08
C PHE A 165 -4.47 8.37 -1.37
N ASN A 166 -4.58 9.16 -0.30
CA ASN A 166 -4.03 10.50 -0.27
C ASN A 166 -3.05 10.63 0.91
N TYR A 167 -2.26 11.71 0.95
CA TYR A 167 -1.27 11.90 2.02
C TYR A 167 -1.92 11.96 3.42
N GLU A 168 -3.13 12.50 3.56
CA GLU A 168 -3.85 12.49 4.86
C GLU A 168 -4.20 11.07 5.32
N THR A 169 -4.58 10.18 4.39
CA THR A 169 -4.78 8.76 4.70
C THR A 169 -3.48 8.10 5.15
N LEU A 170 -2.37 8.37 4.45
CA LEU A 170 -1.05 7.81 4.79
C LEU A 170 -0.53 8.30 6.13
N ILE A 171 -0.81 9.55 6.51
CA ILE A 171 -0.55 10.08 7.86
C ILE A 171 -1.21 9.17 8.90
N ASN A 172 -2.51 8.90 8.73
CA ASN A 172 -3.28 8.11 9.70
C ASN A 172 -2.78 6.66 9.77
N ILE A 173 -2.46 6.06 8.61
CA ILE A 173 -1.90 4.70 8.55
C ILE A 173 -0.54 4.65 9.25
N TYR A 174 0.38 5.57 8.93
CA TYR A 174 1.72 5.59 9.50
C TYR A 174 1.69 5.61 11.03
N TYR A 175 0.94 6.54 11.63
CA TYR A 175 0.90 6.64 13.09
C TYR A 175 0.16 5.49 13.78
N ALA A 176 -0.78 4.84 13.09
CA ALA A 176 -1.46 3.66 13.62
C ALA A 176 -0.61 2.38 13.51
N ARG A 177 0.40 2.34 12.61
CA ARG A 177 1.09 1.11 12.22
C ARG A 177 2.61 1.12 12.38
N LYS A 178 3.24 2.28 12.65
CA LYS A 178 4.71 2.38 12.77
C LYS A 178 5.31 1.47 13.85
N ASP A 179 4.57 1.20 14.93
CA ASP A 179 4.99 0.36 16.06
C ASP A 179 4.25 -1.00 16.07
N HIS A 180 3.75 -1.45 14.91
CA HIS A 180 2.97 -2.68 14.81
C HIS A 180 3.82 -3.94 15.03
N LYS A 181 3.19 -5.07 15.36
CA LYS A 181 3.90 -6.36 15.55
C LYS A 181 4.30 -7.05 14.24
N LEU A 182 3.73 -6.63 13.12
CA LEU A 182 3.94 -7.28 11.82
C LEU A 182 5.04 -6.54 11.06
N ALA A 183 6.05 -7.26 10.60
CA ALA A 183 7.16 -6.70 9.83
C ALA A 183 6.69 -6.01 8.55
N GLU A 184 5.63 -6.52 7.93
CA GLU A 184 5.04 -5.98 6.71
C GLU A 184 4.53 -4.54 6.90
N TRP A 185 4.01 -4.20 8.09
CA TRP A 185 3.61 -2.83 8.38
C TRP A 185 4.80 -1.89 8.55
N HIS A 186 5.93 -2.38 9.09
CA HIS A 186 7.16 -1.59 9.12
C HIS A 186 7.67 -1.33 7.71
N THR A 187 7.71 -2.35 6.84
CA THR A 187 8.05 -2.17 5.42
C THR A 187 7.13 -1.15 4.74
N PHE A 188 5.83 -1.19 5.01
CA PHE A 188 4.88 -0.21 4.50
C PHE A 188 5.16 1.21 5.04
N CYS A 189 5.45 1.34 6.34
CA CYS A 189 5.77 2.62 6.97
C CYS A 189 7.10 3.19 6.47
N ASP A 190 8.09 2.34 6.19
CA ASP A 190 9.35 2.75 5.59
C ASP A 190 9.15 3.23 4.15
N TRP A 191 8.31 2.56 3.36
CA TRP A 191 7.92 3.04 2.04
C TRP A 191 7.25 4.42 2.09
N ILE A 192 6.37 4.68 3.07
CA ILE A 192 5.76 6.01 3.25
C ILE A 192 6.82 7.11 3.33
N LYS A 193 7.95 6.85 4.00
CA LYS A 193 9.05 7.84 4.15
C LYS A 193 9.69 8.18 2.80
N THR A 194 9.71 7.23 1.86
CA THR A 194 10.31 7.39 0.54
C THR A 194 9.46 8.21 -0.44
N LEU A 195 8.19 8.48 -0.10
CA LEU A 195 7.32 9.29 -0.95
C LEU A 195 7.84 10.73 -1.02
N PRO A 196 7.56 11.47 -2.11
CA PRO A 196 7.91 12.89 -2.23
C PRO A 196 7.50 13.71 -1.00
N TYR A 197 8.49 14.21 -0.26
CA TYR A 197 8.27 14.95 0.99
C TYR A 197 7.56 14.13 2.09
N GLY A 198 7.74 12.81 2.11
CA GLY A 198 7.10 11.91 3.06
C GLY A 198 7.48 12.20 4.51
N GLU A 199 8.76 12.48 4.76
CA GLU A 199 9.23 12.86 6.11
C GLU A 199 8.61 14.18 6.57
N GLU A 200 8.55 15.18 5.68
CA GLU A 200 8.07 16.52 6.00
C GLU A 200 6.55 16.61 6.09
N LEU A 201 5.83 15.94 5.19
CA LEU A 201 4.39 16.14 4.99
C LEU A 201 3.53 14.99 5.51
N ILE A 202 4.09 13.77 5.62
CA ILE A 202 3.36 12.62 6.18
C ILE A 202 3.78 12.38 7.62
N ILE A 203 5.06 12.17 7.87
CA ILE A 203 5.59 11.95 9.22
C ILE A 203 5.59 13.26 10.01
N GLY A 204 5.87 14.39 9.36
CA GLY A 204 5.96 15.68 10.05
C GLY A 204 7.17 15.79 10.97
N GLU A 205 8.25 15.06 10.68
CA GLU A 205 9.50 15.17 11.43
C GLU A 205 10.23 16.47 11.10
N GLY A 206 10.63 17.15 12.16
CA GLY A 206 11.15 18.50 12.18
C GLY A 206 11.03 19.02 13.61
N LYS A 207 11.89 18.48 14.48
CA LYS A 207 12.20 19.05 15.80
C LYS A 207 12.68 20.48 15.65
#